data_AF-C1MWW8-F1
#
_entry.id   AF-C1MWW8-F1
#
_cell.length_a   1.000
_cell.length_b   1.000
_cell.length_c   1.000
_cell.angle_alpha   90.00
_cell.angle_beta   90.00
_cell.angle_gamma   90.00
#
_symmetry.space_group_name_H-M   'P 1'
#
loop_
_entity.id
_entity.type
_entity.pdbx_description
1 polymer ?
#
loop_
_entity_poly.entity_id
_entity_poly.type
_entity_poly.pdbx_seq_one_letter_code
_entity_poly.pdbx_strand_id
1 'polypeptide(L)' 'QTTGPWFVKFHAPWCGHCRALAPTWANVAEELDGAVAVADVDCTANPGTCDRFNKVVKGYPTLVLFRD' A
#
# COMPACT_ATOMS: atom_id res chain seq x y z
N GLN A 1 -0.55 13.11 13.08
CA GLN A 1 -1.85 12.60 13.54
C GLN A 1 -2.76 12.49 12.33
N THR A 2 -3.02 11.27 11.87
CA THR A 2 -4.02 11.01 10.84
C THR A 2 -5.35 10.74 11.53
N THR A 3 -6.44 11.33 11.06
CA THR A 3 -7.75 11.26 11.75
C THR A 3 -8.51 9.95 11.52
N GLY A 4 -7.86 8.90 11.00
CA GLY A 4 -8.52 7.62 10.64
C GLY A 4 -7.55 6.55 10.14
N PRO A 5 -8.02 5.30 9.93
CA PRO A 5 -7.20 4.18 9.50
C PRO A 5 -6.69 4.34 8.05
N TRP A 6 -5.51 3.77 7.78
CA TRP A 6 -4.87 3.79 6.46
C TRP A 6 -4.65 2.39 5.94
N PHE A 7 -5.07 2.11 4.70
CA PHE A 7 -4.75 0.86 4.02
C PHE A 7 -3.75 1.11 2.90
N VAL A 8 -2.54 0.60 3.07
CA VAL A 8 -1.39 0.95 2.21
C VAL A 8 -0.89 -0.29 1.47
N LYS A 9 -0.72 -0.17 0.16
CA LYS A 9 -0.07 -1.18 -0.69
C LYS A 9 1.37 -0.79 -0.98
N PHE A 10 2.32 -1.60 -0.50
CA PHE A 10 3.73 -1.50 -0.87
C PHE A 10 3.99 -2.34 -2.12
N HIS A 11 4.57 -1.74 -3.15
CA HIS A 11 4.76 -2.39 -4.45
C HIS A 11 6.03 -1.97 -5.17
N ALA A 12 6.29 -2.65 -6.29
CA ALA A 12 7.31 -2.29 -7.28
C ALA A 12 6.71 -2.41 -8.70
N PRO A 13 7.05 -1.52 -9.65
CA PRO A 13 6.43 -1.46 -10.97
C PRO A 13 6.73 -2.69 -11.85
N TRP A 14 7.86 -3.36 -11.62
CA TRP A 14 8.27 -4.57 -12.34
C TRP A 14 7.62 -5.86 -11.80
N CYS A 15 6.94 -5.80 -10.64
CA CYS A 15 6.33 -6.96 -10.01
C CYS A 15 5.02 -7.35 -10.72
N GLY A 16 4.98 -8.56 -11.29
CA GLY A 16 3.81 -9.08 -12.02
C GLY A 16 2.54 -9.14 -11.17
N HIS A 17 2.63 -9.65 -9.94
CA HIS A 17 1.51 -9.70 -9.00
C HIS A 17 0.98 -8.30 -8.63
N CYS A 18 1.87 -7.31 -8.56
CA CYS A 18 1.53 -5.93 -8.24
C CYS A 18 0.71 -5.29 -9.37
N ARG A 19 1.11 -5.53 -10.62
CA ARG A 19 0.36 -5.09 -11.80
C ARG A 19 -1.00 -5.76 -11.90
N ALA A 20 -1.08 -7.06 -11.59
CA ALA A 20 -2.36 -7.77 -11.57
C ALA A 20 -3.31 -7.26 -10.47
N LEU A 21 -2.78 -6.81 -9.33
CA LEU A 21 -3.56 -6.27 -8.21
C LEU A 21 -3.99 -4.81 -8.42
N ALA A 22 -3.30 -4.06 -9.29
CA ALA A 22 -3.58 -2.64 -9.53
C ALA A 22 -5.06 -2.28 -9.77
N PRO A 23 -5.82 -2.98 -10.66
CA PRO A 23 -7.23 -2.65 -10.88
C PRO A 23 -8.09 -2.87 -9.64
N THR A 24 -7.89 -3.99 -8.93
CA THR A 24 -8.61 -4.26 -7.68
C THR A 24 -8.29 -3.22 -6.61
N TRP A 25 -7.04 -2.76 -6.54
CA TRP A 25 -6.63 -1.74 -5.58
C TRP A 25 -7.31 -0.39 -5.83
N ALA A 26 -7.55 -0.04 -7.10
CA ALA A 26 -8.31 1.16 -7.44
C ALA A 26 -9.77 1.04 -6.95
N ASN A 27 -10.42 -0.11 -7.17
CA ASN A 27 -11.79 -0.35 -6.69
C ASN A 27 -11.88 -0.26 -5.16
N VAL A 28 -10.89 -0.80 -4.44
CA VAL A 28 -10.83 -0.73 -2.97
C VAL A 28 -10.76 0.72 -2.48
N ALA A 29 -10.04 1.60 -3.19
CA ALA A 29 -9.98 3.01 -2.85
C ALA A 29 -11.35 3.70 -3.00
N GLU A 30 -12.11 3.34 -4.03
CA GLU A 30 -13.47 3.85 -4.24
C GLU A 30 -14.47 3.30 -3.20
N GLU A 31 -14.41 2.00 -2.89
CA GLU A 31 -15.33 1.36 -1.95
C GLU A 31 -15.14 1.82 -0.50
N LEU A 32 -13.91 2.23 -0.14
CA LEU A 32 -13.56 2.62 1.22
C LEU A 32 -13.48 4.14 1.42
N ASP A 33 -13.84 4.93 0.40
CA ASP A 33 -13.80 6.39 0.46
C ASP A 33 -14.61 6.91 1.65
N GLY A 34 -14.04 7.89 2.36
CA GLY A 34 -14.61 8.45 3.58
C GLY A 34 -14.49 7.58 4.85
N ALA A 35 -14.15 6.29 4.75
CA ALA A 35 -14.00 5.39 5.90
C ALA A 35 -12.55 4.99 6.20
N VAL A 36 -11.77 4.69 5.14
CA VAL A 36 -10.36 4.29 5.24
C VAL A 36 -9.57 4.99 4.16
N ALA A 37 -8.47 5.65 4.53
CA ALA A 37 -7.58 6.25 3.55
C ALA A 37 -6.78 5.14 2.83
N VAL A 38 -6.96 4.99 1.53
CA VAL A 38 -6.26 3.98 0.71
C VAL A 38 -5.09 4.64 -0.02
N ALA A 39 -3.91 4.04 0.06
CA ALA A 39 -2.69 4.56 -0.58
C ALA A 39 -1.83 3.45 -1.17
N ASP A 40 -0.93 3.82 -2.08
CA ASP A 40 0.11 2.94 -2.58
C ASP A 40 1.50 3.61 -2.48
N VAL A 41 2.51 2.78 -2.22
CA VAL A 41 3.91 3.20 -2.09
C VAL A 41 4.73 2.39 -3.07
N ASP A 42 5.29 3.09 -4.07
CA ASP A 42 6.33 2.54 -4.92
C ASP A 42 7.66 2.53 -4.16
N CYS A 43 8.08 1.33 -3.76
CA CYS A 43 9.31 1.10 -3.03
C CYS A 43 10.58 1.26 -3.88
N THR A 44 10.46 1.28 -5.21
CA THR A 44 11.59 1.56 -6.10
C THR A 44 11.87 3.05 -6.19
N ALA A 45 10.83 3.89 -6.08
CA ALA A 45 10.97 5.33 -5.99
C ALA A 45 11.26 5.82 -4.55
N ASN A 46 10.82 5.06 -3.53
CA ASN A 46 10.90 5.43 -2.12
C ASN A 46 11.56 4.34 -1.24
N PRO A 47 12.83 3.98 -1.50
CA PRO A 47 13.49 2.88 -0.80
C PRO A 47 13.53 3.08 0.73
N GLY A 48 13.86 4.29 1.19
CA GLY A 48 13.92 4.61 2.61
C GLY A 48 12.59 4.50 3.36
N THR A 49 11.45 4.64 2.66
CA THR A 49 10.13 4.42 3.25
C THR A 49 9.89 2.94 3.48
N CYS A 50 10.18 2.10 2.48
CA CYS A 50 9.96 0.66 2.58
C CYS A 50 10.95 -0.02 3.54
N ASP A 51 12.17 0.49 3.64
CA ASP A 51 13.17 0.04 4.62
C ASP A 51 12.69 0.22 6.06
N ARG A 52 12.00 1.35 6.36
CA ARG A 52 11.40 1.57 7.69
C ARG A 52 10.35 0.53 8.05
N PHE A 53 9.71 -0.07 7.05
CA PHE A 53 8.70 -1.10 7.21
C PHE A 53 9.21 -2.52 6.89
N ASN A 54 10.52 -2.74 6.78
CA ASN A 54 11.12 -4.02 6.38
C ASN A 54 10.74 -5.23 7.25
N LYS A 55 10.34 -5.02 8.50
CA LYS A 55 9.83 -6.07 9.39
C LYS A 55 8.51 -6.66 8.88
N VAL A 56 7.73 -5.85 8.17
CA VAL A 56 6.41 -6.19 7.62
C VAL A 56 6.49 -6.40 6.11
N VAL A 57 7.14 -5.50 5.38
CA VAL A 57 7.30 -5.53 3.93
C VAL A 57 8.50 -6.40 3.56
N LYS A 58 8.26 -7.71 3.40
CA LYS A 58 9.28 -8.71 3.01
C LYS A 58 9.28 -9.05 1.52
N GLY A 59 8.29 -8.58 0.78
CA GLY A 59 8.11 -8.86 -0.64
C GLY A 59 6.96 -8.03 -1.22
N TYR A 60 6.77 -8.12 -2.54
CA TYR A 60 5.75 -7.32 -3.22
C TYR A 60 4.70 -8.20 -3.92
N PRO A 61 3.41 -7.80 -3.89
CA PRO A 61 2.87 -6.69 -3.09
C PRO A 61 2.75 -7.08 -1.60
N THR A 62 2.85 -6.09 -0.70
CA THR A 62 2.47 -6.24 0.72
C THR A 62 1.39 -5.20 1.04
N LEU A 63 0.29 -5.64 1.67
CA LEU A 63 -0.83 -4.79 2.07
C LEU A 63 -0.81 -4.62 3.59
N VAL A 64 -0.82 -3.38 4.08
CA VAL A 64 -0.75 -3.09 5.52
C VAL A 64 -1.86 -2.14 5.90
N LEU A 65 -2.66 -2.53 6.89
CA LEU A 65 -3.67 -1.67 7.51
C LEU A 65 -3.08 -1.04 8.77
N PHE A 66 -2.84 0.26 8.73
CA PHE A 66 -2.42 1.06 9.87
C PHE A 66 -3.65 1.58 10.60
N ARG A 67 -3.66 1.37 11.92
CA ARG A 67 -4.63 1.91 12.85
C ARG A 67 -3.85 2.41 14.05
N ASP A 68 -4.22 3.57 14.58
CA ASP A 68 -3.79 4.01 15.92
C ASP A 68 -4.46 3.14 17.00
#